data_AF-A0AAD9DF59-F1
#
_entry.id   AF-A0AAD9DF59-F1
#
_cell.length_a   1.000
_cell.length_b   1.000
_cell.length_c   1.000
_cell.angle_alpha   90.00
_cell.angle_beta   90.00
_cell.angle_gamma   90.00
#
_symmetry.space_group_name_H-M   'P 1'
#
loop_
_entity.id
_entity.type
_entity.pdbx_description
1 polymer ?
#
loop_
_entity_poly.entity_id
_entity_poly.type
_entity_poly.pdbx_seq_one_letter_code
_entity_poly.pdbx_strand_id
1 'polypeptide(L)'
;MPSNNSSFIIAPLAVGSAVAAVSVFAALIFRRRSRTCSNGPSSNDAVIIGGYQSLIGDTPLLYLPHISSLLPNNVKIYVKMECLNPGGTGKDRAARSMILCAEEKGELPPPYKASMIANKADSKITNISDAPNTAVKDHSNIPDEIHAAIVTALKNTKTHGILIEGTSGSTGISLASLACTRGHGIIVAMPDDQSNQKKEFLEKLGCGVVVVKNCSISNPGHYVNVARRIWEWLNVERRYDEYYWESVMKPAGDEILNGHNNSSPPRLIRAAFMNQFENLANVTSHYTSTGPEIYSQLDGKVDAFIMSAGTGGTLVGVGAYLKERFFENLQQKHRMLSQSPPRIILVDPPGSSLFNKIKFGVAYASQQSERKLRRHRYDTLAEGIGLDRVTANFGLGCEMISWEKKAFAKRIDETSSDQNYEQISNNNASSTLQSKIIDDALSISDQQAVHMAHHLLRHEGLFVGSSSAMNVAGAIIVASQMPERSNIVTVVCDGGQRHTSRFWNRDFVVNEWGLKWPGDNLTDPLEHDILHQLGIKV
;
A
#
# COMPACT_ATOMS: atom_id res chain seq x y z
N MET A 1 47.92 49.88 9.41
CA MET A 1 48.51 48.79 10.22
C MET A 1 48.06 48.97 11.67
N PRO A 2 47.82 47.86 12.41
CA PRO A 2 46.53 47.45 12.98
C PRO A 2 46.43 47.77 14.50
N SER A 3 45.38 47.50 15.28
CA SER A 3 44.45 46.36 15.35
C SER A 3 43.24 46.69 16.23
N ASN A 4 42.03 46.31 15.80
CA ASN A 4 40.95 45.93 16.73
C ASN A 4 40.04 44.92 16.01
N ASN A 5 40.21 43.66 16.38
CA ASN A 5 39.40 42.54 15.93
C ASN A 5 38.12 42.48 16.77
N SER A 6 36.98 42.79 16.16
CA SER A 6 35.67 42.35 16.63
C SER A 6 35.17 41.25 15.70
N SER A 7 35.37 40.01 16.12
CA SER A 7 34.88 38.80 15.46
C SER A 7 33.36 38.75 15.54
N PHE A 8 32.67 38.96 14.41
CA PHE A 8 31.27 38.59 14.26
C PHE A 8 31.19 37.06 14.13
N ILE A 9 30.73 36.40 15.19
CA ILE A 9 30.28 35.01 15.14
C ILE A 9 28.88 35.03 14.54
N ILE A 10 28.77 34.70 13.25
CA ILE A 10 27.49 34.39 12.62
C ILE A 10 27.12 32.97 13.08
N ALA A 11 26.19 32.87 14.04
CA ALA A 11 25.54 31.61 14.36
C ALA A 11 24.67 31.20 13.15
N PRO A 12 24.73 29.94 12.67
CA PRO A 12 23.81 29.48 11.64
C PRO A 12 22.43 29.33 12.27
N LEU A 13 21.49 30.20 11.87
CA LEU A 13 20.07 29.97 12.11
C LEU A 13 19.69 28.68 11.38
N ALA A 14 19.28 27.68 12.14
CA ALA A 14 18.71 26.45 11.64
C ALA A 14 17.41 26.77 10.86
N VAL A 15 17.50 26.81 9.52
CA VAL A 15 16.32 26.77 8.64
C VAL A 15 15.86 25.32 8.57
N GLY A 16 15.22 24.87 9.64
CA GLY A 16 14.75 23.50 9.78
C GLY A 16 13.43 23.49 10.51
N SER A 17 12.34 23.90 9.85
CA SER A 17 10.94 23.52 10.13
C SER A 17 9.91 24.47 9.48
N ALA A 18 9.80 24.48 8.15
CA ALA A 18 8.66 25.14 7.48
C ALA A 18 8.04 24.34 6.32
N VAL A 19 8.61 23.21 5.91
CA VAL A 19 8.15 22.48 4.71
C VAL A 19 7.07 21.43 5.00
N ALA A 20 6.86 21.02 6.25
CA ALA A 20 5.82 20.04 6.60
C ALA A 20 4.39 20.62 6.72
N ALA A 21 4.24 21.94 6.83
CA ALA A 21 2.92 22.57 7.03
C ALA A 21 2.15 22.82 5.71
N VAL A 22 2.83 22.81 4.56
CA VAL A 22 2.21 23.15 3.27
C VAL A 22 1.42 21.98 2.67
N SER A 23 1.80 20.73 2.96
CA SER A 23 1.10 19.54 2.44
C SER A 23 -0.27 19.31 3.06
N VAL A 24 -0.47 19.68 4.33
CA VAL A 24 -1.78 19.56 5.00
C VAL A 24 -2.74 20.68 4.59
N PHE A 25 -2.22 21.87 4.26
CA PHE A 25 -3.06 23.03 3.91
C PHE A 25 -3.57 22.99 2.46
N ALA A 26 -2.79 22.43 1.52
CA ALA A 26 -3.20 22.31 0.12
C ALA A 26 -4.35 21.30 -0.09
N ALA A 27 -4.37 20.21 0.69
CA ALA A 27 -5.44 19.20 0.63
C ALA A 27 -6.82 19.75 1.04
N LEU A 28 -6.86 20.74 1.94
CA LEU A 28 -8.11 21.37 2.39
C LEU A 28 -8.67 22.39 1.38
N ILE A 29 -7.81 23.05 0.60
CA ILE A 29 -8.24 24.03 -0.41
C ILE A 29 -8.71 23.35 -1.70
N PHE A 30 -8.16 22.18 -2.05
CA PHE A 30 -8.59 21.44 -3.25
C PHE A 30 -10.00 20.83 -3.13
N ARG A 31 -10.52 20.68 -1.90
CA ARG A 31 -11.88 20.19 -1.64
C ARG A 31 -13.00 21.18 -2.05
N ARG A 32 -12.65 22.39 -2.51
CA ARG A 32 -13.61 23.47 -2.82
C ARG A 32 -14.05 23.61 -4.29
N ARG A 33 -13.58 22.80 -5.25
CA ARG A 33 -13.85 23.09 -6.69
C ARG A 33 -14.32 21.98 -7.62
N SER A 34 -14.78 20.83 -7.13
CA SER A 34 -15.42 19.80 -7.96
C SER A 34 -16.90 19.57 -7.58
N ARG A 35 -17.75 20.55 -7.86
CA ARG A 35 -19.22 20.38 -7.94
C ARG A 35 -19.82 21.28 -9.03
N THR A 36 -19.96 20.73 -10.23
CA THR A 36 -20.93 21.11 -11.28
C THR A 36 -21.19 19.81 -12.06
N CYS A 37 -22.38 19.21 -12.19
CA CYS A 37 -23.76 19.64 -11.99
C CYS A 37 -24.63 18.44 -11.56
N SER A 38 -25.55 18.66 -10.63
CA SER A 38 -26.99 18.29 -10.66
C SER A 38 -27.55 18.29 -9.22
N ASN A 39 -28.77 18.79 -9.10
CA ASN A 39 -29.41 19.32 -7.90
C ASN A 39 -29.39 18.40 -6.64
N GLY A 40 -28.85 18.92 -5.53
CA GLY A 40 -28.84 18.34 -4.17
C GLY A 40 -28.13 19.29 -3.18
N PRO A 41 -28.44 19.23 -1.87
CA PRO A 41 -28.80 20.37 -1.02
C PRO A 41 -27.68 21.41 -0.83
N SER A 42 -28.10 22.66 -0.72
CA SER A 42 -27.29 23.77 -0.23
C SER A 42 -26.85 23.51 1.21
N SER A 43 -25.54 23.48 1.48
CA SER A 43 -25.04 24.01 2.75
C SER A 43 -23.53 24.25 2.74
N ASN A 44 -23.17 25.44 3.23
CA ASN A 44 -21.84 25.85 3.67
C ASN A 44 -21.46 25.17 5.02
N ASP A 45 -21.93 23.94 5.27
CA ASP A 45 -21.66 23.29 6.55
C ASP A 45 -20.21 22.82 6.58
N ALA A 46 -19.47 23.31 7.58
CA ALA A 46 -18.13 22.83 7.86
C ALA A 46 -18.19 21.31 8.10
N VAL A 47 -17.51 20.53 7.25
CA VAL A 47 -17.46 19.07 7.39
C VAL A 47 -16.52 18.72 8.54
N ILE A 48 -17.09 18.33 9.68
CA ILE A 48 -16.33 17.78 10.81
C ILE A 48 -16.08 16.30 10.55
N ILE A 49 -14.81 15.90 10.49
CA ILE A 49 -14.37 14.53 10.23
C ILE A 49 -14.11 13.82 11.56
N GLY A 50 -14.80 12.71 11.82
CA GLY A 50 -14.82 12.00 13.10
C GLY A 50 -13.61 11.10 13.40
N GLY A 51 -12.40 11.47 12.94
CA GLY A 51 -11.15 10.77 13.28
C GLY A 51 -10.26 10.42 12.08
N TYR A 52 -9.03 9.95 12.38
CA TYR A 52 -7.98 9.67 11.39
C TYR A 52 -8.43 8.71 10.27
N GLN A 53 -9.14 7.63 10.63
CA GLN A 53 -9.59 6.63 9.65
C GLN A 53 -10.56 7.19 8.59
N SER A 54 -11.26 8.28 8.92
CA SER A 54 -12.23 8.94 8.04
C SER A 54 -11.55 9.90 7.06
N LEU A 55 -10.23 10.11 7.19
CA LEU A 55 -9.42 10.81 6.18
C LEU A 55 -8.92 9.86 5.08
N ILE A 56 -9.06 8.55 5.26
CA ILE A 56 -8.59 7.55 4.30
C ILE A 56 -9.66 7.35 3.22
N GLY A 57 -9.27 7.51 1.97
CA GLY A 57 -10.14 7.40 0.81
C GLY A 57 -10.66 8.75 0.31
N ASP A 58 -11.65 8.71 -0.58
CA ASP A 58 -12.22 9.90 -1.24
C ASP A 58 -11.15 10.81 -1.88
N THR A 59 -10.07 10.20 -2.38
CA THR A 59 -8.94 10.93 -2.97
C THR A 59 -9.35 11.54 -4.31
N PRO A 60 -8.82 12.71 -4.69
CA PRO A 60 -9.20 13.35 -5.94
C PRO A 60 -8.68 12.57 -7.16
N LEU A 61 -9.43 12.66 -8.25
CA LEU A 61 -8.98 12.28 -9.58
C LEU A 61 -8.53 13.55 -10.30
N LEU A 62 -7.24 13.64 -10.62
CA LEU A 62 -6.63 14.81 -11.23
C LEU A 62 -6.42 14.59 -12.72
N TYR A 63 -6.89 15.51 -13.55
CA TYR A 63 -6.60 15.53 -14.98
C TYR A 63 -5.19 16.08 -15.25
N LEU A 64 -4.45 15.47 -16.17
CA LEU A 64 -3.11 15.90 -16.60
C LEU A 64 -3.19 16.64 -17.96
N PRO A 65 -3.42 17.97 -17.97
CA PRO A 65 -3.66 18.72 -19.20
C PRO A 65 -2.46 18.76 -20.14
N HIS A 66 -1.25 18.95 -19.61
CA HIS A 66 -0.06 19.05 -20.46
C HIS A 66 0.22 17.71 -21.12
N ILE A 67 0.28 16.63 -20.34
CA ILE A 67 0.47 15.28 -20.89
C ILE A 67 -0.62 14.90 -21.89
N SER A 68 -1.89 15.21 -21.60
CA SER A 68 -2.98 14.89 -22.53
C SER A 68 -2.87 15.67 -23.84
N SER A 69 -2.32 16.88 -23.82
CA SER A 69 -2.09 17.68 -25.03
C SER A 69 -0.99 17.15 -25.94
N LEU A 70 -0.08 16.31 -25.41
CA LEU A 70 0.98 15.66 -26.19
C LEU A 70 0.48 14.44 -26.97
N LEU A 71 -0.66 13.88 -26.57
CA LEU A 71 -1.14 12.63 -27.14
C LEU A 71 -1.93 12.85 -28.43
N PRO A 72 -1.76 11.97 -29.43
CA PRO A 72 -2.65 11.97 -30.58
C PRO A 72 -4.08 11.63 -30.12
N ASN A 73 -5.08 12.05 -30.90
CA ASN A 73 -6.48 11.62 -30.74
C ASN A 73 -7.21 12.13 -29.48
N ASN A 74 -6.79 13.25 -28.88
CA ASN A 74 -7.53 13.90 -27.78
C ASN A 74 -7.83 12.95 -26.60
N VAL A 75 -6.94 11.99 -26.35
CA VAL A 75 -7.00 11.05 -25.24
C VAL A 75 -6.70 11.79 -23.93
N LYS A 76 -7.46 11.50 -22.88
CA LYS A 76 -7.33 12.16 -21.57
C LYS A 76 -6.70 11.23 -20.56
N ILE A 77 -5.64 11.69 -19.91
CA ILE A 77 -5.02 10.97 -18.78
C ILE A 77 -5.42 11.62 -17.47
N TYR A 78 -5.84 10.77 -16.53
CA TYR A 78 -6.16 11.13 -15.16
C TYR A 78 -5.32 10.32 -14.17
N VAL A 79 -4.99 10.93 -13.04
CA VAL A 79 -4.29 10.28 -11.93
C VAL A 79 -5.12 10.31 -10.66
N LYS A 80 -5.31 9.14 -10.06
CA LYS A 80 -5.91 9.00 -8.74
C LYS A 80 -4.86 9.35 -7.69
N MET A 81 -5.12 10.39 -6.89
CA MET A 81 -4.14 10.97 -5.97
C MET A 81 -4.10 10.23 -4.63
N GLU A 82 -3.69 8.96 -4.65
CA GLU A 82 -3.56 8.12 -3.45
C GLU A 82 -2.49 8.62 -2.47
N CYS A 83 -1.57 9.45 -2.94
CA CYS A 83 -0.62 10.19 -2.10
C CYS A 83 -1.28 11.19 -1.12
N LEU A 84 -2.58 11.50 -1.27
CA LEU A 84 -3.32 12.42 -0.40
C LEU A 84 -4.10 11.74 0.72
N ASN A 85 -4.02 10.42 0.85
CA ASN A 85 -4.39 9.75 2.09
C ASN A 85 -3.51 10.29 3.25
N PRO A 86 -3.95 10.23 4.52
CA PRO A 86 -3.23 10.85 5.65
C PRO A 86 -1.83 10.27 5.89
N GLY A 87 -1.64 8.97 5.66
CA GLY A 87 -0.35 8.29 5.64
C GLY A 87 0.46 8.55 4.36
N GLY A 88 -0.06 9.35 3.45
CA GLY A 88 0.61 9.79 2.22
C GLY A 88 0.70 8.73 1.13
N THR A 89 -0.05 7.62 1.24
CA THR A 89 -0.03 6.52 0.26
C THR A 89 -1.37 5.76 0.20
N GLY A 90 -1.62 5.05 -0.90
CA GLY A 90 -2.78 4.15 -1.02
C GLY A 90 -2.79 2.94 -0.07
N LYS A 91 -1.67 2.66 0.63
CA LYS A 91 -1.59 1.56 1.60
C LYS A 91 -2.47 1.78 2.83
N ASP A 92 -2.88 3.03 3.10
CA ASP A 92 -3.85 3.36 4.14
C ASP A 92 -5.17 2.62 3.96
N ARG A 93 -5.63 2.45 2.70
CA ARG A 93 -6.87 1.72 2.39
C ARG A 93 -6.74 0.23 2.74
N ALA A 94 -5.65 -0.39 2.30
CA ALA A 94 -5.37 -1.80 2.56
C ALA A 94 -5.19 -2.05 4.07
N ALA A 95 -4.42 -1.20 4.75
CA ALA A 95 -4.22 -1.28 6.20
C ALA A 95 -5.54 -1.20 6.97
N ARG A 96 -6.41 -0.22 6.62
CA ARG A 96 -7.74 -0.10 7.23
C ARG A 96 -8.57 -1.36 7.02
N SER A 97 -8.62 -1.86 5.79
CA SER A 97 -9.40 -3.05 5.44
C SER A 97 -8.92 -4.31 6.17
N MET A 98 -7.60 -4.54 6.21
CA MET A 98 -7.02 -5.70 6.91
C MET A 98 -7.29 -5.66 8.42
N ILE A 99 -7.19 -4.48 9.05
CA ILE A 99 -7.47 -4.34 10.49
C ILE A 99 -8.95 -4.60 10.77
N LEU A 100 -9.86 -3.96 10.02
CA LEU A 100 -11.30 -4.15 10.22
C LEU A 100 -11.71 -5.61 10.00
N CYS A 101 -11.14 -6.27 9.00
CA CYS A 101 -11.38 -7.69 8.75
C CYS A 101 -10.89 -8.57 9.91
N ALA A 102 -9.70 -8.31 10.45
CA ALA A 102 -9.16 -9.04 11.59
C ALA A 102 -10.00 -8.85 12.87
N GLU A 103 -10.52 -7.64 13.11
CA GLU A 103 -11.44 -7.38 14.23
C GLU A 103 -12.79 -8.07 14.07
N GLU A 104 -13.35 -8.04 12.85
CA GLU A 104 -14.63 -8.70 12.53
C GLU A 104 -14.53 -10.22 12.70
N LYS A 105 -13.40 -10.81 12.29
CA LYS A 105 -13.09 -12.23 12.49
C LYS A 105 -12.73 -12.59 13.94
N GLY A 106 -12.53 -11.59 14.81
CA GLY A 106 -12.10 -11.78 16.20
C GLY A 106 -10.62 -12.16 16.36
N GLU A 107 -9.83 -12.08 15.28
CA GLU A 107 -8.36 -12.23 15.32
C GLU A 107 -7.70 -11.05 16.06
N LEU A 108 -8.31 -9.87 15.98
CA LEU A 108 -8.03 -8.74 16.86
C LEU A 108 -9.22 -8.47 17.79
N PRO A 109 -8.99 -7.98 19.02
CA PRO A 109 -10.05 -7.46 19.86
C PRO A 109 -10.71 -6.23 19.21
N PRO A 110 -11.93 -5.84 19.62
CA PRO A 110 -12.54 -4.60 19.14
C PRO A 110 -11.69 -3.36 19.52
N PRO A 111 -11.85 -2.24 18.79
CA PRO A 111 -11.07 -1.04 19.05
C PRO A 111 -11.37 -0.49 20.45
N TYR A 112 -10.35 0.13 21.05
CA TYR A 112 -10.43 0.71 22.38
C TYR A 112 -11.48 1.84 22.43
N LYS A 113 -12.44 1.73 23.36
CA LYS A 113 -13.39 2.81 23.68
C LYS A 113 -13.10 3.35 25.07
N ALA A 114 -13.05 4.67 25.24
CA ALA A 114 -12.80 5.29 26.55
C ALA A 114 -13.82 4.87 27.62
N SER A 115 -15.06 4.55 27.24
CA SER A 115 -16.08 3.98 28.14
C SER A 115 -15.73 2.59 28.68
N MET A 116 -14.77 1.86 28.07
CA MET A 116 -14.26 0.60 28.61
C MET A 116 -13.40 0.80 29.87
N ILE A 117 -12.98 2.04 30.19
CA ILE A 117 -12.32 2.36 31.47
C ILE A 117 -13.35 2.38 32.61
N ALA A 118 -14.56 2.87 32.35
CA ALA A 118 -15.61 3.03 33.36
C ALA A 118 -16.22 1.69 33.81
N ASN A 119 -16.23 0.68 32.93
CA ASN A 119 -16.74 -0.66 33.21
C ASN A 119 -15.61 -1.66 33.55
N LYS A 120 -14.61 -1.25 34.35
CA LYS A 120 -13.63 -2.18 34.92
C LYS A 120 -14.27 -3.22 35.87
N ALA A 121 -15.57 -3.11 36.17
CA ALA A 121 -16.30 -4.02 37.06
C ALA A 121 -17.18 -5.08 36.35
N ASP A 122 -17.56 -4.93 35.07
CA ASP A 122 -18.65 -5.74 34.51
C ASP A 122 -18.54 -5.99 33.00
N SER A 123 -17.57 -6.81 32.57
CA SER A 123 -17.67 -7.43 31.24
C SER A 123 -17.45 -8.93 31.33
N LYS A 124 -18.55 -9.68 31.25
CA LYS A 124 -18.56 -11.13 30.98
C LYS A 124 -17.83 -11.37 29.66
N ILE A 125 -16.62 -11.89 29.75
CA ILE A 125 -15.85 -12.37 28.59
C ILE A 125 -16.38 -13.77 28.26
N THR A 126 -16.63 -14.02 26.98
CA THR A 126 -17.01 -15.33 26.45
C THR A 126 -15.96 -16.38 26.81
N ASN A 127 -16.39 -17.41 27.54
CA ASN A 127 -15.56 -18.56 27.92
C ASN A 127 -14.87 -19.16 26.69
N ILE A 128 -13.57 -18.97 26.57
CA ILE A 128 -12.71 -19.85 25.76
C ILE A 128 -12.21 -20.90 26.76
N SER A 129 -12.76 -22.10 26.69
CA SER A 129 -12.60 -23.20 27.66
C SER A 129 -11.22 -23.87 27.67
N ASP A 130 -10.22 -23.31 27.00
CA ASP A 130 -8.88 -23.90 26.89
C ASP A 130 -7.80 -22.91 27.36
N ALA A 131 -7.73 -22.69 28.67
CA ALA A 131 -6.56 -22.09 29.32
C ALA A 131 -5.67 -23.23 29.87
N PRO A 132 -4.57 -23.59 29.18
CA PRO A 132 -3.65 -24.59 29.70
C PRO A 132 -2.86 -24.05 30.90
N ASN A 133 -2.57 -24.96 31.83
CA ASN A 133 -1.81 -24.77 33.07
C ASN A 133 -0.56 -23.87 32.91
N THR A 134 -0.46 -22.84 33.76
CA THR A 134 0.54 -21.77 33.71
C THR A 134 1.87 -22.17 34.36
N ALA A 135 2.80 -22.65 33.55
CA ALA A 135 4.24 -22.49 33.80
C ALA A 135 4.75 -21.36 32.90
N VAL A 136 5.69 -20.54 33.39
CA VAL A 136 6.40 -19.55 32.56
C VAL A 136 6.98 -20.27 31.35
N LYS A 137 6.47 -19.98 30.16
CA LYS A 137 6.98 -20.59 28.94
C LYS A 137 8.37 -20.01 28.64
N ASP A 138 9.29 -20.88 28.24
CA ASP A 138 10.66 -20.48 27.98
C ASP A 138 10.75 -19.43 26.85
N HIS A 139 11.38 -18.30 27.15
CA HIS A 139 11.65 -17.21 26.21
C HIS A 139 13.14 -17.15 25.79
N SER A 140 14.01 -17.97 26.37
CA SER A 140 15.46 -17.92 26.17
C SER A 140 15.90 -18.15 24.70
N ASN A 141 15.05 -18.83 23.92
CA ASN A 141 15.29 -19.11 22.51
C ASN A 141 14.75 -18.02 21.55
N ILE A 142 14.19 -16.92 22.06
CA ILE A 142 13.72 -15.78 21.26
C ILE A 142 14.87 -14.76 21.16
N PRO A 143 15.29 -14.34 19.96
CA PRO A 143 16.31 -13.31 19.81
C PRO A 143 15.94 -12.01 20.55
N ASP A 144 16.91 -11.40 21.23
CA ASP A 144 16.71 -10.21 22.08
C ASP A 144 16.02 -9.05 21.35
N GLU A 145 16.38 -8.80 20.10
CA GLU A 145 15.77 -7.74 19.28
C GLU A 145 14.28 -7.99 19.03
N ILE A 146 13.90 -9.25 18.81
CA ILE A 146 12.49 -9.63 18.63
C ILE A 146 11.75 -9.55 19.95
N HIS A 147 12.37 -10.01 21.04
CA HIS A 147 11.81 -9.88 22.38
C HIS A 147 11.53 -8.41 22.70
N ALA A 148 12.49 -7.51 22.47
CA ALA A 148 12.33 -6.07 22.68
C ALA A 148 11.19 -5.48 21.83
N ALA A 149 11.02 -5.90 20.58
CA ALA A 149 9.92 -5.47 19.73
C ALA A 149 8.55 -5.96 20.26
N ILE A 150 8.46 -7.21 20.72
CA ILE A 150 7.25 -7.76 21.35
C ILE A 150 6.90 -6.97 22.60
N VAL A 151 7.89 -6.74 23.48
CA VAL A 151 7.71 -5.94 24.70
C VAL A 151 7.24 -4.53 24.40
N THR A 152 7.77 -3.90 23.35
CA THR A 152 7.33 -2.57 22.90
C THR A 152 5.86 -2.58 22.46
N ALA A 153 5.46 -3.55 21.64
CA ALA A 153 4.08 -3.68 21.18
C ALA A 153 3.11 -3.97 22.34
N LEU A 154 3.53 -4.79 23.30
CA LEU A 154 2.79 -5.05 24.54
C LEU A 154 2.58 -3.75 25.32
N LYS A 155 3.65 -3.01 25.66
CA LYS A 155 3.53 -1.76 26.42
C LYS A 155 2.59 -0.73 25.77
N ASN A 156 2.47 -0.74 24.44
CA ASN A 156 1.68 0.22 23.70
C ASN A 156 0.24 -0.25 23.36
N THR A 157 -0.12 -1.52 23.58
CA THR A 157 -1.49 -1.98 23.34
C THR A 157 -2.43 -1.62 24.50
N LYS A 158 -3.64 -1.16 24.17
CA LYS A 158 -4.74 -0.89 25.12
C LYS A 158 -5.84 -1.94 25.07
N THR A 159 -5.78 -2.81 24.07
CA THR A 159 -6.81 -3.82 23.74
C THR A 159 -6.32 -5.23 23.99
N HIS A 160 -5.02 -5.44 24.23
CA HIS A 160 -4.32 -6.73 24.16
C HIS A 160 -4.27 -7.31 22.72
N GLY A 161 -4.64 -6.50 21.72
CA GLY A 161 -4.46 -6.80 20.31
C GLY A 161 -3.08 -6.36 19.81
N ILE A 162 -2.41 -7.18 19.02
CA ILE A 162 -1.13 -6.88 18.37
C ILE A 162 -1.22 -7.15 16.87
N LEU A 163 -0.94 -6.14 16.06
CA LEU A 163 -0.77 -6.29 14.62
C LEU A 163 0.66 -6.71 14.34
N ILE A 164 0.86 -7.62 13.39
CA ILE A 164 2.20 -8.06 12.98
C ILE A 164 2.28 -7.97 11.47
N GLU A 165 3.33 -7.33 10.94
CA GLU A 165 3.53 -7.19 9.50
C GLU A 165 5.01 -7.27 9.12
N GLY A 166 5.28 -7.97 8.02
CA GLY A 166 6.57 -7.91 7.33
C GLY A 166 6.47 -6.96 6.14
N THR A 167 7.15 -5.81 6.19
CA THR A 167 7.04 -4.79 5.13
C THR A 167 8.30 -3.93 5.04
N SER A 168 8.61 -3.49 3.82
CA SER A 168 9.72 -2.58 3.53
C SER A 168 9.36 -1.09 3.71
N GLY A 169 8.11 -0.74 4.04
CA GLY A 169 7.80 0.67 4.31
C GLY A 169 6.34 1.01 4.52
N SER A 170 5.69 1.56 3.47
CA SER A 170 4.44 2.33 3.59
C SER A 170 3.31 1.59 4.30
N THR A 171 3.14 0.29 4.06
CA THR A 171 2.12 -0.51 4.74
C THR A 171 2.33 -0.55 6.26
N GLY A 172 3.57 -0.62 6.73
CA GLY A 172 3.88 -0.63 8.16
C GLY A 172 3.53 0.69 8.82
N ILE A 173 3.81 1.81 8.13
CA ILE A 173 3.44 3.15 8.58
C ILE A 173 1.92 3.32 8.65
N SER A 174 1.21 2.88 7.61
CA SER A 174 -0.26 2.93 7.56
C SER A 174 -0.89 2.09 8.68
N LEU A 175 -0.39 0.86 8.89
CA LEU A 175 -0.84 -0.01 9.97
C LEU A 175 -0.53 0.57 11.34
N ALA A 176 0.67 1.12 11.56
CA ALA A 176 1.05 1.72 12.83
C ALA A 176 0.18 2.92 13.18
N SER A 177 -0.03 3.82 12.21
CA SER A 177 -0.90 5.00 12.39
C SER A 177 -2.32 4.61 12.78
N LEU A 178 -2.88 3.58 12.13
CA LEU A 178 -4.21 3.05 12.45
C LEU A 178 -4.23 2.30 13.79
N ALA A 179 -3.22 1.48 14.09
CA ALA A 179 -3.11 0.74 15.34
C ALA A 179 -3.16 1.68 16.55
N CYS A 180 -2.43 2.80 16.51
CA CYS A 180 -2.47 3.84 17.54
C CYS A 180 -3.89 4.37 17.77
N THR A 181 -4.63 4.66 16.69
CA THR A 181 -5.99 5.22 16.79
C THR A 181 -7.01 4.23 17.32
N ARG A 182 -6.74 2.93 17.18
CA ARG A 182 -7.63 1.83 17.62
C ARG A 182 -7.20 1.23 18.96
N GLY A 183 -6.03 1.57 19.47
CA GLY A 183 -5.49 1.06 20.73
C GLY A 183 -4.89 -0.34 20.64
N HIS A 184 -4.43 -0.76 19.46
CA HIS A 184 -3.66 -1.99 19.29
C HIS A 184 -2.16 -1.71 19.34
N GLY A 185 -1.38 -2.70 19.77
CA GLY A 185 0.07 -2.71 19.59
C GLY A 185 0.42 -3.13 18.16
N ILE A 186 1.64 -2.87 17.73
CA ILE A 186 2.12 -3.28 16.41
C ILE A 186 3.59 -3.68 16.43
N ILE A 187 3.91 -4.72 15.66
CA ILE A 187 5.27 -5.17 15.36
C ILE A 187 5.48 -5.14 13.85
N VAL A 188 6.56 -4.50 13.40
CA VAL A 188 6.97 -4.46 12.00
C VAL A 188 8.34 -5.10 11.84
N ALA A 189 8.43 -6.15 11.04
CA ALA A 189 9.68 -6.68 10.55
C ALA A 189 10.03 -6.03 9.19
N MET A 190 11.22 -5.44 9.07
CA MET A 190 11.67 -4.73 7.87
C MET A 190 13.11 -5.11 7.48
N PRO A 191 13.47 -5.06 6.19
CA PRO A 191 14.84 -5.33 5.76
C PRO A 191 15.79 -4.17 6.10
N ASP A 192 17.09 -4.49 6.19
CA ASP A 192 18.20 -3.60 6.58
C ASP A 192 18.64 -2.60 5.50
N ASP A 193 18.11 -2.73 4.28
CA ASP A 193 18.38 -1.84 3.15
C ASP A 193 17.36 -0.70 2.99
N GLN A 194 16.44 -0.57 3.96
CA GLN A 194 15.50 0.54 4.01
C GLN A 194 16.09 1.76 4.70
N SER A 195 15.60 2.95 4.35
CA SER A 195 16.07 4.20 4.96
C SER A 195 15.84 4.24 6.47
N ASN A 196 16.84 4.67 7.24
CA ASN A 196 16.74 4.86 8.70
C ASN A 196 15.56 5.76 9.11
N GLN A 197 15.21 6.75 8.30
CA GLN A 197 14.06 7.62 8.53
C GLN A 197 12.73 6.84 8.64
N LYS A 198 12.55 5.78 7.86
CA LYS A 198 11.36 4.91 7.92
C LYS A 198 11.31 4.16 9.26
N LYS A 199 12.45 3.61 9.70
CA LYS A 199 12.59 2.93 10.99
C LYS A 199 12.26 3.86 12.16
N GLU A 200 12.92 5.02 12.21
CA GLU A 200 12.70 6.01 13.28
C GLU A 200 11.25 6.49 13.32
N PHE A 201 10.60 6.63 12.16
CA PHE A 201 9.19 7.01 12.10
C PHE A 201 8.28 5.94 12.69
N LEU A 202 8.53 4.66 12.41
CA LEU A 202 7.79 3.54 13.01
C LEU A 202 7.99 3.49 14.53
N GLU A 203 9.23 3.65 15.01
CA GLU A 203 9.53 3.67 16.45
C GLU A 203 8.82 4.84 17.16
N LYS A 204 8.76 6.02 16.54
CA LYS A 204 8.00 7.18 17.06
C LYS A 204 6.49 6.95 17.10
N LEU A 205 5.96 6.07 16.25
CA LEU A 205 4.57 5.61 16.33
C LEU A 205 4.34 4.55 17.42
N GLY A 206 5.38 4.18 18.19
CA GLY A 206 5.28 3.16 19.23
C GLY A 206 5.31 1.73 18.68
N CYS A 207 5.79 1.54 17.45
CA CYS A 207 5.94 0.22 16.84
C CYS A 207 7.14 -0.52 17.44
N GLY A 208 6.97 -1.82 17.73
CA GLY A 208 8.12 -2.72 17.86
C GLY A 208 8.72 -2.96 16.48
N VAL A 209 9.98 -2.58 16.26
CA VAL A 209 10.64 -2.74 14.95
C VAL A 209 11.70 -3.82 15.02
N VAL A 210 11.63 -4.79 14.11
CA VAL A 210 12.63 -5.84 13.92
C VAL A 210 13.31 -5.61 12.57
N VAL A 211 14.61 -5.33 12.59
CA VAL A 211 15.40 -5.18 11.37
C VAL A 211 16.07 -6.50 11.03
N VAL A 212 15.94 -6.96 9.79
CA VAL A 212 16.54 -8.22 9.34
C VAL A 212 17.33 -8.02 8.06
N LYS A 213 18.28 -8.91 7.78
CA LYS A 213 19.06 -8.86 6.55
C LYS A 213 18.18 -9.04 5.32
N ASN A 214 18.31 -8.16 4.32
CA ASN A 214 17.61 -8.35 3.05
C ASN A 214 18.06 -9.67 2.38
N CYS A 215 17.08 -10.49 2.01
CA CYS A 215 17.26 -11.80 1.39
C CYS A 215 16.02 -12.17 0.56
N SER A 216 16.06 -13.30 -0.16
CA SER A 216 14.89 -13.80 -0.89
C SER A 216 13.81 -14.32 0.08
N ILE A 217 12.54 -14.25 -0.31
CA ILE A 217 11.39 -14.82 0.43
C ILE A 217 11.53 -16.32 0.73
N SER A 218 12.31 -17.05 -0.07
CA SER A 218 12.62 -18.47 0.19
C SER A 218 13.50 -18.69 1.43
N ASN A 219 14.20 -17.64 1.89
CA ASN A 219 15.03 -17.70 3.08
C ASN A 219 14.18 -17.54 4.35
N PRO A 220 14.33 -18.39 5.38
CA PRO A 220 13.61 -18.25 6.65
C PRO A 220 13.83 -16.92 7.38
N GLY A 221 14.94 -16.21 7.11
CA GLY A 221 15.26 -14.89 7.65
C GLY A 221 14.63 -13.72 6.91
N HIS A 222 13.87 -13.95 5.84
CA HIS A 222 13.14 -12.90 5.16
C HIS A 222 12.15 -12.21 6.11
N TYR A 223 12.02 -10.88 6.02
CA TYR A 223 11.21 -10.07 6.95
C TYR A 223 9.74 -10.54 7.07
N VAL A 224 9.12 -11.02 5.97
CA VAL A 224 7.77 -11.64 6.01
C VAL A 224 7.75 -12.94 6.81
N ASN A 225 8.78 -13.78 6.68
CA ASN A 225 8.86 -15.06 7.40
C ASN A 225 9.18 -14.84 8.88
N VAL A 226 9.98 -13.82 9.20
CA VAL A 226 10.23 -13.39 10.59
C VAL A 226 8.95 -12.86 11.22
N ALA A 227 8.19 -12.01 10.52
CA ALA A 227 6.87 -11.56 10.99
C ALA A 227 5.90 -12.72 11.24
N ARG A 228 5.82 -13.70 10.32
CA ARG A 228 5.00 -14.91 10.50
C ARG A 228 5.42 -15.68 11.75
N ARG A 229 6.72 -15.85 11.99
CA ARG A 229 7.23 -16.57 13.17
C ARG A 229 6.90 -15.86 14.48
N ILE A 230 6.99 -14.53 14.50
CA ILE A 230 6.57 -13.71 15.66
C ILE A 230 5.07 -13.93 15.94
N TRP A 231 4.26 -13.97 14.88
CA TRP A 231 2.84 -14.28 15.01
C TRP A 231 2.60 -15.69 15.55
N GLU A 232 3.32 -16.70 15.07
CA GLU A 232 3.25 -18.08 15.61
C GLU A 232 3.59 -18.11 17.11
N TRP A 233 4.65 -17.41 17.54
CA TRP A 233 5.04 -17.34 18.95
C TRP A 233 3.99 -16.69 19.86
N LEU A 234 3.33 -15.64 19.37
CA LEU A 234 2.31 -14.92 20.14
C LEU A 234 0.96 -15.62 20.12
N ASN A 235 0.51 -16.07 18.96
CA ASN A 235 -0.87 -16.52 18.77
C ASN A 235 -1.03 -18.05 18.89
N VAL A 236 -0.08 -18.81 18.36
CA VAL A 236 -0.15 -20.29 18.30
C VAL A 236 0.50 -20.90 19.53
N GLU A 237 1.78 -20.57 19.75
CA GLU A 237 2.55 -21.10 20.88
C GLU A 237 2.17 -20.44 22.21
N ARG A 238 1.48 -19.28 22.14
CA ARG A 238 1.04 -18.47 23.29
C ARG A 238 2.17 -18.28 24.29
N ARG A 239 3.33 -17.83 23.81
CA ARG A 239 4.51 -17.60 24.67
C ARG A 239 4.31 -16.38 25.58
N TYR A 240 3.54 -15.38 25.15
CA TYR A 240 3.27 -14.18 25.93
C TYR A 240 1.77 -14.13 26.24
N ASP A 241 1.40 -14.32 27.50
CA ASP A 241 0.01 -14.26 27.99
C ASP A 241 -0.12 -13.24 29.15
N GLU A 242 -1.28 -13.19 29.81
CA GLU A 242 -1.49 -12.24 30.91
C GLU A 242 -0.53 -12.50 32.08
N TYR A 243 -0.07 -13.73 32.32
CA TYR A 243 0.88 -14.01 33.40
C TYR A 243 2.24 -13.34 33.12
N TYR A 244 2.71 -13.41 31.88
CA TYR A 244 3.90 -12.65 31.47
C TYR A 244 3.68 -11.13 31.64
N TRP A 245 2.50 -10.62 31.29
CA TRP A 245 2.16 -9.21 31.47
C TRP A 245 2.21 -8.79 32.95
N GLU A 246 1.61 -9.56 33.85
CA GLU A 246 1.59 -9.24 35.28
C GLU A 246 2.97 -9.35 35.93
N SER A 247 3.78 -10.32 35.51
CA SER A 247 5.12 -10.54 36.07
C SER A 247 6.19 -9.60 35.54
N VAL A 248 6.03 -9.02 34.34
CA VAL A 248 7.09 -8.23 33.67
C VAL A 248 6.67 -6.80 33.30
N MET A 249 5.38 -6.53 33.07
CA MET A 249 4.91 -5.24 32.51
C MET A 249 4.17 -4.33 33.49
N LYS A 250 3.76 -4.79 34.68
CA LYS A 250 3.17 -3.91 35.71
C LYS A 250 4.23 -2.96 36.31
N PRO A 251 4.02 -1.62 36.33
CA PRO A 251 4.92 -0.70 37.03
C PRO A 251 4.92 -0.96 38.54
N ALA A 252 6.08 -0.84 39.19
CA ALA A 252 6.17 -0.77 40.64
C ALA A 252 5.49 0.53 41.11
N GLY A 253 4.24 0.46 41.58
CA GLY A 253 3.50 1.62 42.07
C GLY A 253 1.98 1.47 42.13
N ASP A 254 1.39 0.55 41.36
CA ASP A 254 -0.03 0.19 41.56
C ASP A 254 -0.11 -0.82 42.69
N GLU A 255 -0.65 -0.41 43.84
CA GLU A 255 -0.91 -1.30 44.97
C GLU A 255 -1.69 -2.53 44.48
N ILE A 256 -1.19 -3.71 44.83
CA ILE A 256 -1.95 -4.94 44.72
C ILE A 256 -3.23 -4.71 45.54
N LEU A 257 -4.38 -4.57 44.87
CA LEU A 257 -5.66 -4.82 45.51
C LEU A 257 -5.59 -6.26 46.02
N ASN A 258 -5.19 -6.43 47.28
CA ASN A 258 -5.12 -7.69 47.99
C ASN A 258 -6.53 -8.27 48.02
N GLY A 259 -6.83 -9.07 46.99
CA GLY A 259 -8.17 -9.55 46.72
C GLY A 259 -8.26 -10.35 45.41
N HIS A 260 -7.23 -11.11 45.04
CA HIS A 260 -7.38 -12.11 43.97
C HIS A 260 -8.10 -13.36 44.51
N ASN A 261 -9.41 -13.22 44.73
CA ASN A 261 -10.38 -14.32 44.70
C ASN A 261 -11.24 -14.23 43.42
N ASN A 262 -10.66 -13.78 42.30
CA ASN A 262 -11.40 -13.60 41.05
C ASN A 262 -11.16 -14.75 40.07
N SER A 263 -12.21 -15.54 39.92
CA SER A 263 -12.51 -16.59 38.94
C SER A 263 -12.59 -16.11 37.48
N SER A 264 -11.87 -15.03 37.12
CA SER A 264 -11.84 -14.51 35.75
C SER A 264 -10.63 -15.08 35.00
N PRO A 265 -10.80 -15.73 33.83
CA PRO A 265 -9.69 -16.27 33.06
C PRO A 265 -8.79 -15.15 32.53
N PRO A 266 -7.50 -15.43 32.28
CA PRO A 266 -6.57 -14.40 31.91
C PRO A 266 -6.90 -13.72 30.56
N ARG A 267 -6.67 -12.41 30.44
CA ARG A 267 -6.82 -11.65 29.20
C ARG A 267 -5.78 -12.11 28.17
N LEU A 268 -6.22 -12.91 27.23
CA LEU A 268 -5.39 -13.45 26.17
C LEU A 268 -4.92 -12.35 25.21
N ILE A 269 -3.60 -12.24 25.01
CA ILE A 269 -3.02 -11.46 23.91
C ILE A 269 -3.45 -12.08 22.59
N ARG A 270 -4.06 -11.28 21.72
CA ARG A 270 -4.45 -11.70 20.38
C ARG A 270 -3.57 -11.02 19.35
N ALA A 271 -2.90 -11.82 18.52
CA ALA A 271 -2.03 -11.30 17.49
C ALA A 271 -2.54 -11.68 16.10
N ALA A 272 -2.60 -10.70 15.21
CA ALA A 272 -3.04 -10.89 13.83
C ALA A 272 -1.89 -10.58 12.87
N PHE A 273 -1.59 -11.54 11.98
CA PHE A 273 -0.62 -11.36 10.92
C PHE A 273 -1.30 -10.71 9.72
N MET A 274 -1.00 -9.43 9.47
CA MET A 274 -1.71 -8.62 8.47
C MET A 274 -1.49 -9.16 7.06
N ASN A 275 -0.26 -9.59 6.76
CA ASN A 275 0.12 -10.36 5.57
C ASN A 275 -0.35 -9.73 4.26
N GLN A 276 0.05 -8.47 4.00
CA GLN A 276 -0.48 -7.66 2.89
C GLN A 276 -0.42 -8.30 1.50
N PHE A 277 0.48 -9.28 1.30
CA PHE A 277 0.66 -9.98 0.04
C PHE A 277 -0.42 -11.05 -0.18
N GLU A 278 -0.79 -11.79 0.86
CA GLU A 278 -1.76 -12.89 0.74
C GLU A 278 -3.15 -12.54 1.28
N ASN A 279 -3.29 -11.46 2.04
CA ASN A 279 -4.57 -11.05 2.61
C ASN A 279 -5.45 -10.36 1.58
N LEU A 280 -6.55 -11.01 1.18
CA LEU A 280 -7.50 -10.51 0.18
C LEU A 280 -8.27 -9.28 0.62
N ALA A 281 -8.29 -8.94 1.92
CA ALA A 281 -8.82 -7.65 2.38
C ALA A 281 -8.11 -6.46 1.71
N ASN A 282 -6.88 -6.66 1.22
CA ASN A 282 -6.17 -5.71 0.37
C ASN A 282 -6.93 -5.45 -0.95
N VAL A 283 -7.22 -6.49 -1.74
CA VAL A 283 -8.04 -6.39 -2.96
C VAL A 283 -9.42 -5.83 -2.65
N THR A 284 -10.08 -6.32 -1.59
CA THR A 284 -11.41 -5.86 -1.17
C THR A 284 -11.44 -4.36 -0.91
N SER A 285 -10.38 -3.81 -0.31
CA SER A 285 -10.30 -2.37 -0.03
C SER A 285 -10.42 -1.53 -1.29
N HIS A 286 -9.78 -1.96 -2.38
CA HIS A 286 -9.78 -1.24 -3.64
C HIS A 286 -11.04 -1.52 -4.47
N TYR A 287 -11.57 -2.73 -4.39
CA TYR A 287 -12.84 -3.10 -5.01
C TYR A 287 -14.04 -2.34 -4.41
N THR A 288 -14.05 -2.14 -3.09
CA THR A 288 -15.15 -1.48 -2.38
C THR A 288 -14.98 0.03 -2.20
N SER A 289 -13.81 0.59 -2.51
CA SER A 289 -13.57 2.05 -2.42
C SER A 289 -12.93 2.64 -3.67
N THR A 290 -11.65 2.37 -3.94
CA THR A 290 -10.89 3.02 -5.04
C THR A 290 -11.57 2.87 -6.40
N GLY A 291 -12.05 1.66 -6.75
CA GLY A 291 -12.77 1.38 -7.99
C GLY A 291 -14.08 2.19 -8.12
N PRO A 292 -15.00 2.11 -7.15
CA PRO A 292 -16.20 2.94 -7.10
C PRO A 292 -15.93 4.44 -7.20
N GLU A 293 -14.91 4.94 -6.50
CA GLU A 293 -14.54 6.35 -6.55
C GLU A 293 -14.12 6.76 -7.97
N ILE A 294 -13.21 6.00 -8.60
CA ILE A 294 -12.77 6.28 -9.98
C ILE A 294 -13.96 6.24 -10.95
N TYR A 295 -14.79 5.21 -10.85
CA TYR A 295 -15.97 5.04 -11.70
C TYR A 295 -16.93 6.23 -11.55
N SER A 296 -17.24 6.63 -10.32
CA SER A 296 -18.11 7.78 -10.05
C SER A 296 -17.50 9.10 -10.53
N GLN A 297 -16.20 9.31 -10.32
CA GLN A 297 -15.48 10.53 -10.70
C GLN A 297 -15.43 10.75 -12.22
N LEU A 298 -15.60 9.69 -13.02
CA LEU A 298 -15.66 9.76 -14.48
C LEU A 298 -17.03 9.40 -15.06
N ASP A 299 -18.08 9.35 -14.25
CA ASP A 299 -19.45 9.00 -14.71
C ASP A 299 -19.46 7.67 -15.51
N GLY A 300 -18.69 6.69 -15.02
CA GLY A 300 -18.52 5.37 -15.62
C GLY A 300 -17.67 5.31 -16.89
N LYS A 301 -17.13 6.44 -17.38
CA LYS A 301 -16.38 6.52 -18.64
C LYS A 301 -14.90 6.28 -18.42
N VAL A 302 -14.53 5.04 -18.16
CA VAL A 302 -13.13 4.60 -18.01
C VAL A 302 -12.80 3.61 -19.11
N ASP A 303 -11.87 3.93 -20.00
CA ASP A 303 -11.49 3.06 -21.12
C ASP A 303 -10.26 2.20 -20.80
N ALA A 304 -9.38 2.69 -19.93
CA ALA A 304 -8.28 1.90 -19.40
C ALA A 304 -7.86 2.31 -17.99
N PHE A 305 -7.42 1.33 -17.20
CA PHE A 305 -6.76 1.51 -15.91
C PHE A 305 -5.36 0.89 -15.96
N ILE A 306 -4.33 1.72 -15.78
CA ILE A 306 -2.92 1.35 -15.90
C ILE A 306 -2.31 1.49 -14.52
N MET A 307 -1.70 0.43 -13.98
CA MET A 307 -1.03 0.53 -12.69
C MET A 307 0.00 -0.57 -12.48
N SER A 308 1.08 -0.22 -11.79
CA SER A 308 2.10 -1.12 -11.30
C SER A 308 1.66 -1.95 -10.10
N ALA A 309 2.22 -3.14 -9.95
CA ALA A 309 1.91 -4.04 -8.85
C ALA A 309 3.11 -4.29 -7.93
N GLY A 310 2.88 -4.11 -6.63
CA GLY A 310 3.61 -4.82 -5.59
C GLY A 310 2.77 -6.02 -5.16
N THR A 311 1.90 -5.84 -4.16
CA THR A 311 0.96 -6.89 -3.75
C THR A 311 -0.06 -7.27 -4.82
N GLY A 312 -0.35 -6.39 -5.78
CA GLY A 312 -1.41 -6.56 -6.79
C GLY A 312 -2.79 -6.06 -6.37
N GLY A 313 -2.99 -5.72 -5.08
CA GLY A 313 -4.31 -5.39 -4.53
C GLY A 313 -5.03 -4.25 -5.25
N THR A 314 -4.33 -3.16 -5.56
CA THR A 314 -4.93 -2.00 -6.24
C THR A 314 -5.29 -2.30 -7.69
N LEU A 315 -4.37 -2.90 -8.45
CA LEU A 315 -4.59 -3.25 -9.86
C LEU A 315 -5.79 -4.19 -10.02
N VAL A 316 -5.83 -5.25 -9.21
CA VAL A 316 -6.87 -6.27 -9.26
C VAL A 316 -8.19 -5.75 -8.72
N GLY A 317 -8.21 -5.09 -7.55
CA GLY A 317 -9.45 -4.61 -6.94
C GLY A 317 -10.15 -3.54 -7.77
N VAL A 318 -9.40 -2.56 -8.31
CA VAL A 318 -9.98 -1.55 -9.21
C VAL A 318 -10.43 -2.19 -10.52
N GLY A 319 -9.57 -3.01 -11.14
CA GLY A 319 -9.89 -3.64 -12.42
C GLY A 319 -11.12 -4.54 -12.35
N ALA A 320 -11.26 -5.30 -11.27
CA ALA A 320 -12.43 -6.14 -11.04
C ALA A 320 -13.72 -5.33 -10.93
N TYR A 321 -13.70 -4.22 -10.18
CA TYR A 321 -14.86 -3.35 -10.06
C TYR A 321 -15.26 -2.75 -11.41
N LEU A 322 -14.30 -2.20 -12.16
CA LEU A 322 -14.57 -1.57 -13.45
C LEU A 322 -15.16 -2.57 -14.47
N LYS A 323 -14.60 -3.79 -14.53
CA LYS A 323 -15.12 -4.85 -15.39
C LYS A 323 -16.48 -5.36 -14.95
N GLU A 324 -16.70 -5.60 -13.65
CA GLU A 324 -18.02 -6.03 -13.14
C GLU A 324 -19.10 -5.01 -13.53
N ARG A 325 -18.85 -3.71 -13.32
CA ARG A 325 -19.82 -2.66 -13.69
C ARG A 325 -20.07 -2.60 -15.20
N PHE A 326 -19.04 -2.78 -16.02
CA PHE A 326 -19.20 -2.85 -17.47
C PHE A 326 -20.14 -4.00 -17.88
N PHE A 327 -19.87 -5.22 -17.40
CA PHE A 327 -20.67 -6.39 -17.76
C PHE A 327 -22.09 -6.35 -17.18
N GLU A 328 -22.27 -5.83 -15.96
CA GLU A 328 -23.61 -5.59 -15.39
C GLU A 328 -24.43 -4.62 -16.26
N ASN A 329 -23.82 -3.52 -16.73
CA ASN A 329 -24.49 -2.56 -17.61
C ASN A 329 -24.83 -3.17 -18.98
N LEU A 330 -23.93 -4.00 -19.52
CA LEU A 330 -24.12 -4.69 -20.81
C LEU A 330 -25.30 -5.67 -20.75
N GLN A 331 -25.45 -6.39 -19.63
CA GLN A 331 -26.58 -7.29 -19.38
C GLN A 331 -27.91 -6.54 -19.22
N GLN A 332 -27.92 -5.39 -18.56
CA GLN A 332 -29.16 -4.65 -18.27
C GLN A 332 -29.73 -3.90 -19.47
N LYS A 333 -28.89 -3.32 -20.34
CA LYS A 333 -29.37 -2.35 -21.34
C LYS A 333 -29.79 -2.94 -22.68
N HIS A 334 -29.53 -4.23 -22.98
CA HIS A 334 -29.73 -4.84 -24.32
C HIS A 334 -29.19 -3.96 -25.49
N ARG A 335 -28.33 -2.98 -25.20
CA ARG A 335 -27.85 -1.93 -26.10
C ARG A 335 -26.45 -1.53 -25.66
N MET A 336 -25.47 -2.06 -26.39
CA MET A 336 -24.37 -1.35 -27.06
C MET A 336 -23.29 -2.37 -27.40
N LEU A 337 -23.42 -2.99 -28.57
CA LEU A 337 -22.47 -3.99 -29.11
C LEU A 337 -21.12 -3.38 -29.55
N SER A 338 -20.93 -2.06 -29.42
CA SER A 338 -19.75 -1.35 -29.93
C SER A 338 -18.75 -0.88 -28.86
N GLN A 339 -18.99 -1.16 -27.58
CA GLN A 339 -18.06 -0.79 -26.50
C GLN A 339 -17.32 -2.02 -25.99
N SER A 340 -16.00 -1.89 -25.82
CA SER A 340 -15.15 -2.90 -25.21
C SER A 340 -15.06 -2.68 -23.70
N PRO A 341 -14.83 -3.74 -22.90
CA PRO A 341 -14.58 -3.56 -21.47
C PRO A 341 -13.34 -2.69 -21.24
N PRO A 342 -13.26 -1.97 -20.10
CA PRO A 342 -12.07 -1.21 -19.75
C PRO A 342 -10.83 -2.10 -19.73
N ARG A 343 -9.75 -1.64 -20.37
CA ARG A 343 -8.46 -2.36 -20.39
C ARG A 343 -7.73 -2.18 -19.07
N ILE A 344 -7.36 -3.27 -18.41
CA ILE A 344 -6.62 -3.26 -17.16
C ILE A 344 -5.19 -3.72 -17.44
N ILE A 345 -4.21 -2.85 -17.26
CA ILE A 345 -2.84 -3.08 -17.73
C ILE A 345 -1.84 -2.92 -16.59
N LEU A 346 -1.01 -3.95 -16.40
CA LEU A 346 0.10 -3.94 -15.46
C LEU A 346 1.26 -3.08 -16.00
N VAL A 347 1.82 -2.22 -15.15
CA VAL A 347 3.14 -1.61 -15.37
C VAL A 347 4.17 -2.30 -14.49
N ASP A 348 5.22 -2.88 -15.06
CA ASP A 348 6.17 -3.66 -14.28
C ASP A 348 7.63 -3.18 -14.48
N PRO A 349 8.41 -3.01 -13.40
CA PRO A 349 9.82 -2.69 -13.54
C PRO A 349 10.62 -3.91 -14.04
N PRO A 350 11.76 -3.70 -14.72
CA PRO A 350 12.73 -4.75 -14.97
C PRO A 350 13.12 -5.49 -13.68
N GLY A 351 13.32 -6.80 -13.78
CA GLY A 351 13.65 -7.65 -12.63
C GLY A 351 12.44 -8.26 -11.94
N SER A 352 11.23 -7.72 -12.14
CA SER A 352 10.01 -8.37 -11.69
C SER A 352 9.57 -9.50 -12.63
N SER A 353 8.96 -10.55 -12.06
CA SER A 353 8.41 -11.69 -12.79
C SER A 353 6.95 -11.51 -13.21
N LEU A 354 6.27 -10.43 -12.79
CA LEU A 354 4.84 -10.23 -13.01
C LEU A 354 4.52 -9.93 -14.48
N PHE A 355 5.36 -9.15 -15.17
CA PHE A 355 5.24 -8.90 -16.62
C PHE A 355 5.22 -10.21 -17.41
N ASN A 356 6.19 -11.10 -17.14
CA ASN A 356 6.27 -12.39 -17.82
C ASN A 356 5.11 -13.30 -17.44
N LYS A 357 4.60 -13.20 -16.20
CA LYS A 357 3.41 -13.94 -15.79
C LYS A 357 2.20 -13.57 -16.64
N ILE A 358 2.01 -12.28 -16.94
CA ILE A 358 0.91 -11.80 -17.77
C ILE A 358 1.14 -12.11 -19.26
N LYS A 359 2.30 -11.77 -19.80
CA LYS A 359 2.59 -11.92 -21.25
C LYS A 359 2.75 -13.36 -21.71
N PHE A 360 3.35 -14.21 -20.87
CA PHE A 360 3.83 -15.52 -21.29
C PHE A 360 3.33 -16.66 -20.39
N GLY A 361 2.53 -16.35 -19.35
CA GLY A 361 2.01 -17.34 -18.41
C GLY A 361 3.03 -17.86 -17.38
N VAL A 362 4.30 -17.45 -17.47
CA VAL A 362 5.40 -17.90 -16.61
C VAL A 362 5.87 -16.80 -15.66
N ALA A 363 5.93 -17.10 -14.36
CA ALA A 363 6.49 -16.19 -13.36
C ALA A 363 8.01 -16.40 -13.28
N TYR A 364 8.73 -15.92 -14.29
CA TYR A 364 10.17 -16.01 -14.39
C TYR A 364 10.71 -14.73 -15.03
N ALA A 365 11.62 -14.01 -14.36
CA ALA A 365 12.34 -12.91 -14.98
C ALA A 365 13.61 -13.45 -15.64
N SER A 366 13.88 -13.10 -16.91
CA SER A 366 15.08 -13.58 -17.62
C SER A 366 16.39 -13.18 -16.93
N GLN A 367 16.35 -12.07 -16.19
CA GLN A 367 17.39 -11.58 -15.31
C GLN A 367 17.75 -12.56 -14.16
N GLN A 368 16.90 -13.55 -13.87
CA GLN A 368 17.14 -14.61 -12.88
C GLN A 368 17.83 -15.85 -13.47
N SER A 369 18.17 -15.86 -14.78
CA SER A 369 18.77 -17.00 -15.49
C SER A 369 20.19 -17.39 -15.04
N GLU A 370 20.92 -16.51 -14.36
CA GLU A 370 22.31 -16.78 -13.96
C GLU A 370 22.51 -16.84 -12.44
N ARG A 371 22.99 -17.99 -11.93
CA ARG A 371 23.34 -18.24 -10.51
C ARG A 371 24.51 -17.40 -9.96
N LYS A 372 24.99 -16.39 -10.68
CA LYS A 372 26.05 -15.46 -10.22
C LYS A 372 25.52 -14.02 -10.16
N LEU A 373 24.48 -13.81 -9.38
CA LEU A 373 23.97 -12.49 -9.03
C LEU A 373 25.03 -11.73 -8.21
N ARG A 374 25.70 -10.75 -8.81
CA ARG A 374 26.28 -9.62 -8.06
C ARG A 374 25.11 -8.75 -7.59
N ARG A 375 25.09 -8.41 -6.29
CA ARG A 375 24.07 -7.67 -5.53
C ARG A 375 23.49 -6.37 -6.14
N HIS A 376 23.99 -5.89 -7.29
CA HIS A 376 23.64 -4.58 -7.84
C HIS A 376 23.10 -4.58 -9.29
N ARG A 377 23.08 -5.72 -10.02
CA ARG A 377 22.79 -5.69 -11.48
C ARG A 377 21.34 -5.93 -11.91
N TYR A 378 20.45 -6.31 -10.99
CA TYR A 378 19.09 -6.75 -11.36
C TYR A 378 17.99 -6.16 -10.46
N ASP A 379 18.36 -5.17 -9.63
CA ASP A 379 17.39 -4.40 -8.85
C ASP A 379 16.85 -3.24 -9.69
N THR A 380 15.62 -2.83 -9.40
CA THR A 380 15.02 -1.60 -9.93
C THR A 380 15.18 -0.48 -8.90
N LEU A 381 15.33 0.74 -9.39
CA LEU A 381 15.27 1.95 -8.57
C LEU A 381 13.86 2.17 -8.01
N ALA A 382 12.85 1.54 -8.62
CA ALA A 382 11.46 1.71 -8.21
C ALA A 382 11.17 1.00 -6.88
N GLU A 383 10.73 1.76 -5.88
CA GLU A 383 10.32 1.20 -4.59
C GLU A 383 8.82 0.89 -4.53
N GLY A 384 8.47 -0.18 -3.79
CA GLY A 384 7.08 -0.53 -3.47
C GLY A 384 6.31 -1.29 -4.56
N ILE A 385 6.98 -1.64 -5.67
CA ILE A 385 6.45 -2.38 -6.81
C ILE A 385 7.49 -3.36 -7.34
N GLY A 386 7.06 -4.34 -8.15
CA GLY A 386 7.92 -5.39 -8.67
C GLY A 386 8.13 -6.52 -7.65
N LEU A 387 7.77 -7.73 -8.04
CA LEU A 387 8.00 -8.95 -7.25
C LEU A 387 8.58 -10.07 -8.11
N ASP A 388 9.26 -11.01 -7.46
CA ASP A 388 9.77 -12.24 -8.06
C ASP A 388 8.75 -13.39 -8.05
N ARG A 389 7.58 -13.19 -7.43
CA ARG A 389 6.52 -14.19 -7.28
C ARG A 389 5.12 -13.62 -7.51
N VAL A 390 4.17 -14.52 -7.75
CA VAL A 390 2.73 -14.19 -7.72
C VAL A 390 2.22 -14.26 -6.29
N THR A 391 1.46 -13.26 -5.89
CA THR A 391 0.76 -13.16 -4.59
C THR A 391 -0.69 -13.63 -4.74
N ALA A 392 -1.39 -13.98 -3.65
CA ALA A 392 -2.83 -14.29 -3.72
C ALA A 392 -3.62 -13.14 -4.35
N ASN A 393 -3.33 -11.91 -3.92
CA ASN A 393 -3.95 -10.69 -4.43
C ASN A 393 -3.78 -10.53 -5.95
N PHE A 394 -2.57 -10.71 -6.49
CA PHE A 394 -2.30 -10.61 -7.92
C PHE A 394 -2.83 -11.81 -8.72
N GLY A 395 -2.81 -13.00 -8.11
CA GLY A 395 -3.29 -14.25 -8.70
C GLY A 395 -4.73 -14.16 -9.17
N LEU A 396 -5.61 -13.56 -8.36
CA LEU A 396 -7.00 -13.28 -8.74
C LEU A 396 -7.12 -12.51 -10.06
N GLY A 397 -6.14 -11.65 -10.35
CA GLY A 397 -6.10 -10.86 -11.58
C GLY A 397 -5.86 -11.67 -12.86
N CYS A 398 -5.23 -12.84 -12.71
CA CYS A 398 -4.78 -13.70 -13.81
C CYS A 398 -5.80 -14.78 -14.21
N GLU A 399 -6.81 -15.01 -13.36
CA GLU A 399 -7.82 -16.05 -13.54
C GLU A 399 -8.90 -15.63 -14.54
N MET A 400 -9.51 -16.61 -15.21
CA MET A 400 -10.69 -16.38 -16.03
C MET A 400 -11.93 -16.23 -15.12
N ILE A 401 -12.64 -15.13 -15.27
CA ILE A 401 -13.86 -14.83 -14.50
C ILE A 401 -15.06 -14.84 -15.45
N SER A 402 -16.11 -15.56 -15.05
CA SER A 402 -17.44 -15.42 -15.66
C SER A 402 -18.18 -14.28 -14.96
N TRP A 403 -18.50 -13.21 -15.69
CA TRP A 403 -19.07 -11.97 -15.16
C TRP A 403 -20.60 -12.05 -15.01
N GLU A 404 -21.05 -12.99 -14.18
CA GLU A 404 -22.41 -13.01 -13.65
C GLU A 404 -22.56 -11.97 -12.52
N LYS A 405 -23.79 -11.59 -12.17
CA LYS A 405 -24.04 -10.55 -11.17
C LYS A 405 -23.37 -10.88 -9.82
N LYS A 406 -22.57 -9.95 -9.27
CA LYS A 406 -21.75 -10.13 -8.05
C LYS A 406 -20.69 -11.26 -8.11
N ALA A 407 -20.26 -11.66 -9.30
CA ALA A 407 -19.32 -12.78 -9.47
C ALA A 407 -18.00 -12.55 -8.70
N PHE A 408 -17.49 -11.32 -8.61
CA PHE A 408 -16.21 -11.07 -7.96
C PHE A 408 -16.31 -11.00 -6.44
N ALA A 409 -17.35 -10.33 -5.90
CA ALA A 409 -17.58 -10.25 -4.46
C ALA A 409 -17.74 -11.66 -3.84
N LYS A 410 -18.51 -12.53 -4.51
CA LYS A 410 -18.69 -13.93 -4.06
C LYS A 410 -17.37 -14.71 -4.03
N ARG A 411 -16.49 -14.51 -5.03
CA ARG A 411 -15.18 -15.18 -5.09
C ARG A 411 -14.21 -14.74 -4.00
N ILE A 412 -14.18 -13.44 -3.67
CA ILE A 412 -13.36 -12.95 -2.54
C ILE A 412 -13.76 -13.67 -1.26
N ASP A 413 -15.07 -13.78 -0.99
CA ASP A 413 -15.57 -14.44 0.22
C ASP A 413 -15.23 -15.94 0.24
N GLU A 414 -15.41 -16.65 -0.88
CA GLU A 414 -15.09 -18.09 -1.00
C GLU A 414 -13.57 -18.39 -0.87
N THR A 415 -12.71 -17.55 -1.47
CA THR A 415 -11.25 -17.72 -1.40
C THR A 415 -10.69 -17.34 -0.02
N SER A 416 -11.44 -16.57 0.77
CA SER A 416 -11.06 -16.19 2.13
C SER A 416 -11.28 -17.33 3.15
N SER A 417 -12.05 -18.36 2.80
CA SER A 417 -12.38 -19.51 3.68
C SER A 417 -11.52 -20.76 3.46
N ASP A 418 -10.93 -20.95 2.28
CA ASP A 418 -10.14 -22.15 1.96
C ASP A 418 -8.66 -21.80 1.71
N GLN A 419 -7.76 -22.32 2.56
CA GLN A 419 -6.30 -22.12 2.43
C GLN A 419 -5.63 -22.99 1.35
N ASN A 420 -6.38 -23.69 0.52
CA ASN A 420 -5.82 -24.57 -0.52
C ASN A 420 -6.23 -24.07 -1.92
N TYR A 421 -5.23 -23.55 -2.64
CA TYR A 421 -5.33 -23.28 -4.06
C TYR A 421 -5.31 -24.60 -4.84
N GLU A 422 -6.49 -25.18 -5.11
CA GLU A 422 -6.66 -26.13 -6.20
C GLU A 422 -7.69 -25.62 -7.21
N GLN A 423 -7.36 -25.81 -8.49
CA GLN A 423 -8.07 -25.30 -9.65
C GLN A 423 -9.57 -25.63 -9.59
N ILE A 424 -10.39 -24.60 -9.38
CA ILE A 424 -11.85 -24.73 -9.52
C ILE A 424 -12.19 -24.90 -11.01
N SER A 425 -12.76 -26.06 -11.31
CA SER A 425 -13.16 -26.53 -12.64
C SER A 425 -14.12 -25.58 -13.36
N ASN A 426 -13.89 -25.41 -14.67
CA ASN A 426 -14.69 -24.64 -15.60
C ASN A 426 -16.07 -25.30 -15.82
N ASN A 427 -17.14 -24.61 -15.45
CA ASN A 427 -18.50 -24.95 -15.90
C ASN A 427 -18.96 -24.01 -17.02
N ASN A 428 -19.69 -24.61 -17.97
CA ASN A 428 -20.13 -24.09 -19.26
C ASN A 428 -20.97 -22.80 -19.18
N ALA A 429 -20.32 -21.64 -19.10
CA ALA A 429 -20.94 -20.33 -19.37
C ALA A 429 -20.59 -19.87 -20.80
N SER A 430 -21.51 -19.13 -21.43
CA SER A 430 -21.33 -18.57 -22.78
C SER A 430 -20.05 -17.73 -22.87
N SER A 431 -19.22 -17.97 -23.89
CA SER A 431 -17.87 -17.41 -24.04
C SER A 431 -17.79 -15.87 -24.09
N THR A 432 -18.91 -15.18 -24.28
CA THR A 432 -18.98 -13.71 -24.40
C THR A 432 -18.88 -12.95 -23.07
N LEU A 433 -19.08 -13.62 -21.93
CA LEU A 433 -19.08 -13.00 -20.59
C LEU A 433 -17.87 -13.40 -19.74
N GLN A 434 -16.82 -13.93 -20.36
CA GLN A 434 -15.62 -14.36 -19.66
C GLN A 434 -14.42 -13.47 -19.99
N SER A 435 -13.71 -13.01 -18.96
CA SER A 435 -12.42 -12.36 -19.15
C SER A 435 -11.53 -12.52 -17.93
N LYS A 436 -10.21 -12.38 -18.12
CA LYS A 436 -9.31 -12.06 -17.00
C LYS A 436 -9.60 -10.65 -16.50
N ILE A 437 -9.13 -10.34 -15.29
CA ILE A 437 -9.11 -8.95 -14.83
C ILE A 437 -7.97 -8.20 -15.51
N ILE A 438 -6.75 -8.72 -15.46
CA ILE A 438 -5.57 -8.10 -16.08
C ILE A 438 -5.51 -8.53 -17.55
N ASP A 439 -5.59 -7.57 -18.47
CA ASP A 439 -5.61 -7.81 -19.91
C ASP A 439 -4.22 -7.88 -20.52
N ASP A 440 -3.30 -7.05 -20.03
CA ASP A 440 -1.96 -6.94 -20.58
C ASP A 440 -0.95 -6.40 -19.57
N ALA A 441 0.33 -6.41 -19.95
CA ALA A 441 1.42 -5.83 -19.18
C ALA A 441 2.39 -5.04 -20.06
N LEU A 442 3.05 -4.05 -19.48
CA LEU A 442 4.10 -3.26 -20.10
C LEU A 442 5.27 -3.13 -19.12
N SER A 443 6.50 -3.19 -19.65
CA SER A 443 7.69 -2.97 -18.83
C SER A 443 8.19 -1.53 -18.99
N ILE A 444 8.43 -0.84 -17.88
CA ILE A 444 8.99 0.51 -17.85
C ILE A 444 10.34 0.46 -17.16
N SER A 445 11.38 0.94 -17.83
CA SER A 445 12.72 1.04 -17.26
C SER A 445 12.85 2.15 -16.21
N ASP A 446 13.83 2.03 -15.32
CA ASP A 446 14.15 3.08 -14.36
C ASP A 446 14.47 4.42 -15.05
N GLN A 447 15.14 4.39 -16.21
CA GLN A 447 15.45 5.60 -16.97
C GLN A 447 14.18 6.33 -17.42
N GLN A 448 13.19 5.59 -17.93
CA GLN A 448 11.89 6.15 -18.30
C GLN A 448 11.15 6.70 -17.09
N ALA A 449 11.24 6.04 -15.93
CA ALA A 449 10.65 6.53 -14.69
C ALA A 449 11.28 7.85 -14.24
N VAL A 450 12.62 7.96 -14.27
CA VAL A 450 13.35 9.20 -13.94
C VAL A 450 12.94 10.34 -14.89
N HIS A 451 12.92 10.09 -16.20
CA HIS A 451 12.48 11.07 -17.18
C HIS A 451 11.04 11.55 -16.91
N MET A 452 10.12 10.61 -16.68
CA MET A 452 8.71 10.92 -16.41
C MET A 452 8.52 11.72 -15.12
N ALA A 453 9.24 11.37 -14.05
CA ALA A 453 9.15 12.08 -12.77
C ALA A 453 9.53 13.56 -12.92
N HIS A 454 10.62 13.84 -13.66
CA HIS A 454 11.05 15.19 -13.94
C HIS A 454 10.09 15.94 -14.87
N HIS A 455 9.51 15.25 -15.85
CA HIS A 455 8.50 15.82 -16.75
C HIS A 455 7.24 16.25 -15.97
N LEU A 456 6.73 15.35 -15.12
CA LEU A 456 5.61 15.63 -14.22
C LEU A 456 5.88 16.82 -13.30
N LEU A 457 7.08 16.90 -12.72
CA LEU A 457 7.45 18.02 -11.86
C LEU A 457 7.46 19.34 -12.62
N ARG A 458 8.06 19.37 -13.81
CA ARG A 458 8.25 20.61 -14.60
C ARG A 458 6.97 21.12 -15.27
N HIS A 459 6.13 20.20 -15.74
CA HIS A 459 5.00 20.56 -16.61
C HIS A 459 3.63 20.40 -15.95
N GLU A 460 3.51 19.52 -14.95
CA GLU A 460 2.25 19.30 -14.20
C GLU A 460 2.35 19.76 -12.74
N GLY A 461 3.54 20.16 -12.26
CA GLY A 461 3.78 20.54 -10.87
C GLY A 461 3.70 19.38 -9.88
N LEU A 462 3.79 18.13 -10.35
CA LEU A 462 3.62 16.93 -9.53
C LEU A 462 4.98 16.36 -9.10
N PHE A 463 5.29 16.50 -7.80
CA PHE A 463 6.46 15.88 -7.19
C PHE A 463 6.15 14.47 -6.67
N VAL A 464 6.50 13.44 -7.45
CA VAL A 464 6.01 12.07 -7.25
C VAL A 464 7.11 11.05 -6.96
N GLY A 465 6.75 9.92 -6.35
CA GLY A 465 7.64 8.77 -6.20
C GLY A 465 7.87 7.99 -7.50
N SER A 466 8.81 7.04 -7.46
CA SER A 466 9.24 6.23 -8.61
C SER A 466 8.11 5.42 -9.25
N SER A 467 7.28 4.74 -8.45
CA SER A 467 6.17 3.92 -8.93
C SER A 467 5.10 4.76 -9.63
N SER A 468 4.80 5.95 -9.09
CA SER A 468 3.89 6.92 -9.71
C SER A 468 4.40 7.41 -11.07
N ALA A 469 5.71 7.64 -11.20
CA ALA A 469 6.31 8.03 -12.48
C ALA A 469 6.22 6.89 -13.51
N MET A 470 6.50 5.65 -13.11
CA MET A 470 6.32 4.47 -13.98
C MET A 470 4.87 4.31 -14.45
N ASN A 471 3.92 4.47 -13.53
CA ASN A 471 2.49 4.44 -13.80
C ASN A 471 2.08 5.42 -14.91
N VAL A 472 2.50 6.68 -14.81
CA VAL A 472 2.20 7.70 -15.82
C VAL A 472 2.93 7.43 -17.14
N ALA A 473 4.18 6.97 -17.10
CA ALA A 473 4.90 6.54 -18.30
C ALA A 473 4.17 5.42 -19.05
N GLY A 474 3.71 4.40 -18.33
CA GLY A 474 2.89 3.33 -18.88
C GLY A 474 1.56 3.85 -19.43
N ALA A 475 0.92 4.79 -18.73
CA ALA A 475 -0.34 5.38 -19.18
C ALA A 475 -0.19 6.13 -20.51
N ILE A 476 0.90 6.86 -20.72
CA ILE A 476 1.19 7.58 -21.98
C ILE A 476 1.44 6.60 -23.13
N ILE A 477 2.22 5.54 -22.90
CA ILE A 477 2.47 4.51 -23.92
C ILE A 477 1.15 3.84 -24.34
N VAL A 478 0.31 3.44 -23.38
CA VAL A 478 -1.01 2.86 -23.67
C VAL A 478 -1.89 3.87 -24.39
N ALA A 479 -1.95 5.11 -23.91
CA ALA A 479 -2.80 6.15 -24.47
C ALA A 479 -2.48 6.44 -25.95
N SER A 480 -1.22 6.36 -26.36
CA SER A 480 -0.81 6.52 -27.78
C SER A 480 -1.41 5.47 -28.73
N GLN A 481 -1.92 4.37 -28.18
CA GLN A 481 -2.50 3.24 -28.92
C GLN A 481 -4.01 3.12 -28.71
N MET A 482 -4.64 4.05 -27.97
CA MET A 482 -6.06 4.01 -27.64
C MET A 482 -6.91 4.80 -28.66
N PRO A 483 -8.20 4.46 -28.80
CA PRO A 483 -9.13 5.22 -29.64
C PRO A 483 -9.23 6.70 -29.26
N GLU A 484 -9.72 7.51 -30.20
CA GLU A 484 -9.93 8.94 -29.97
C GLU A 484 -10.85 9.17 -28.76
N ARG A 485 -10.49 10.15 -27.92
CA ARG A 485 -11.26 10.59 -26.75
C ARG A 485 -11.37 9.56 -25.61
N SER A 486 -10.54 8.53 -25.61
CA SER A 486 -10.47 7.60 -24.47
C SER A 486 -10.06 8.31 -23.17
N ASN A 487 -10.62 7.85 -22.05
CA ASN A 487 -10.24 8.26 -20.70
C ASN A 487 -9.38 7.16 -20.07
N ILE A 488 -8.14 7.52 -19.76
CA ILE A 488 -7.12 6.64 -19.21
C ILE A 488 -6.87 7.06 -17.76
N VAL A 489 -6.93 6.09 -16.84
CA VAL A 489 -6.70 6.33 -15.41
C VAL A 489 -5.47 5.58 -14.94
N THR A 490 -4.63 6.27 -14.18
CA THR A 490 -3.54 5.65 -13.42
C THR A 490 -3.48 6.23 -12.00
N VAL A 491 -2.46 5.90 -11.21
CA VAL A 491 -2.39 6.24 -9.78
C VAL A 491 -1.07 6.89 -9.43
N VAL A 492 -1.14 8.01 -8.70
CA VAL A 492 -0.01 8.57 -7.97
C VAL A 492 -0.03 7.95 -6.57
N CYS A 493 0.82 6.94 -6.39
CA CYS A 493 0.89 6.09 -5.20
C CYS A 493 1.35 6.86 -3.96
N ASP A 494 2.38 7.70 -4.13
CA ASP A 494 3.06 8.45 -3.08
C ASP A 494 3.83 9.65 -3.66
N GLY A 495 4.21 10.59 -2.77
CA GLY A 495 4.93 11.80 -3.14
C GLY A 495 6.45 11.64 -3.15
N GLY A 496 7.13 12.46 -3.96
CA GLY A 496 8.58 12.42 -4.18
C GLY A 496 9.43 12.65 -2.92
N GLN A 497 8.87 13.30 -1.90
CA GLN A 497 9.53 13.57 -0.62
C GLN A 497 9.98 12.30 0.12
N ARG A 498 9.34 11.15 -0.17
CA ARG A 498 9.70 9.86 0.41
C ARG A 498 10.90 9.20 -0.28
N HIS A 499 11.35 9.77 -1.39
CA HIS A 499 12.35 9.18 -2.29
C HIS A 499 13.56 10.11 -2.51
N THR A 500 13.74 11.12 -1.67
CA THR A 500 14.79 12.15 -1.80
C THR A 500 16.21 11.62 -1.59
N SER A 501 16.37 10.52 -0.87
CA SER A 501 17.69 9.92 -0.62
C SER A 501 18.19 9.06 -1.78
N ARG A 502 17.28 8.57 -2.65
CA ARG A 502 17.60 7.64 -3.75
C ARG A 502 17.06 8.14 -5.10
N PHE A 503 15.79 7.91 -5.42
CA PHE A 503 15.20 8.23 -6.73
C PHE A 503 15.33 9.70 -7.15
N TRP A 504 15.25 10.63 -6.19
CA TRP A 504 15.43 12.08 -6.42
C TRP A 504 16.82 12.60 -6.01
N ASN A 505 17.77 11.70 -5.73
CA ASN A 505 19.16 12.05 -5.43
C ASN A 505 20.00 11.90 -6.70
N ARG A 506 20.46 13.02 -7.26
CA ARG A 506 21.26 13.03 -8.49
C ARG A 506 22.51 12.16 -8.39
N ASP A 507 23.27 12.26 -7.29
CA ASP A 507 24.51 11.50 -7.13
C ASP A 507 24.23 9.99 -7.07
N PHE A 508 23.16 9.60 -6.37
CA PHE A 508 22.72 8.21 -6.34
C PHE A 508 22.29 7.73 -7.73
N VAL A 509 21.43 8.48 -8.43
CA VAL A 509 20.90 8.11 -9.75
C VAL A 509 21.99 8.02 -10.81
N VAL A 510 22.92 8.97 -10.83
CA VAL A 510 23.97 9.05 -11.86
C VAL A 510 25.17 8.17 -11.50
N ASN A 511 25.75 8.36 -10.32
CA ASN A 511 27.04 7.75 -9.98
C ASN A 511 26.90 6.35 -9.40
N GLU A 512 25.86 6.09 -8.60
CA GLU A 512 25.63 4.77 -7.99
C GLU A 512 24.79 3.84 -8.88
N TRP A 513 23.74 4.37 -9.52
CA TRP A 513 22.81 3.59 -10.35
C TRP A 513 23.15 3.60 -11.85
N GLY A 514 23.86 4.61 -12.35
CA GLY A 514 24.30 4.68 -13.75
C GLY A 514 23.23 5.17 -14.74
N LEU A 515 22.25 5.96 -14.28
CA LEU A 515 21.22 6.55 -15.14
C LEU A 515 21.58 7.99 -15.55
N LYS A 516 20.92 8.48 -16.59
CA LYS A 516 21.00 9.89 -17.00
C LYS A 516 20.07 10.75 -16.15
N TRP A 517 20.58 11.88 -15.68
CA TRP A 517 19.77 12.89 -14.99
C TRP A 517 19.16 13.88 -15.99
N PRO A 518 17.84 14.14 -15.96
CA PRO A 518 17.20 15.03 -16.93
C PRO A 518 17.70 16.48 -16.85
N GLY A 519 18.31 16.96 -17.94
CA GLY A 519 18.85 18.31 -18.09
C GLY A 519 20.38 18.39 -18.01
N ASP A 520 21.08 17.25 -17.98
CA ASP A 520 22.55 17.22 -18.00
C ASP A 520 23.12 17.51 -19.40
N ASN A 521 22.35 17.32 -20.49
CA ASN A 521 22.78 17.60 -21.85
C ASN A 521 21.89 18.64 -22.55
N LEU A 522 22.02 19.90 -22.11
CA LEU A 522 21.26 21.06 -22.61
C LEU A 522 21.29 21.29 -24.14
N THR A 523 22.14 20.57 -24.88
CA THR A 523 22.24 20.65 -26.35
C THR A 523 21.42 19.61 -27.09
N ASP A 524 20.87 18.60 -26.40
CA ASP A 524 20.04 17.55 -27.02
C ASP A 524 18.55 17.93 -26.96
N PRO A 525 17.92 18.31 -28.09
CA PRO A 525 16.51 18.66 -28.10
C PRO A 525 15.59 17.47 -27.74
N LEU A 526 16.08 16.24 -27.87
CA LEU A 526 15.34 15.02 -27.51
C LEU A 526 15.39 14.72 -26.00
N GLU A 527 16.19 15.47 -25.23
CA GLU A 527 16.22 15.36 -23.76
C GLU A 527 14.97 15.97 -23.10
N HIS A 528 14.19 16.75 -23.84
CA HIS A 528 12.94 17.35 -23.37
C HIS A 528 11.69 16.75 -24.01
N ASP A 529 11.84 15.89 -25.02
CA ASP A 529 10.71 15.19 -25.65
C ASP A 529 10.39 13.90 -24.89
N ILE A 530 9.37 13.98 -24.03
CA ILE A 530 8.94 12.83 -23.24
C ILE A 530 8.39 11.68 -24.10
N LEU A 531 7.81 11.96 -25.27
CA LEU A 531 7.28 10.91 -26.14
C LEU A 531 8.44 10.11 -26.75
N HIS A 532 9.47 10.81 -27.24
CA HIS A 532 10.70 10.17 -27.71
C HIS A 532 11.39 9.35 -26.60
N GLN A 533 11.47 9.91 -25.37
CA GLN A 533 12.05 9.21 -24.21
C GLN A 533 11.29 7.94 -23.81
N LEU A 534 9.99 7.89 -24.08
CA LEU A 534 9.15 6.70 -23.90
C LEU A 534 9.18 5.75 -25.09
N GLY A 535 9.92 6.08 -26.16
CA GLY A 535 10.00 5.27 -27.38
C GLY A 535 8.78 5.37 -28.27
N ILE A 536 7.95 6.41 -28.10
CA ILE A 536 6.77 6.67 -28.92
C ILE A 536 7.23 7.45 -30.15
N LYS A 537 6.99 6.89 -31.33
CA LYS A 537 7.20 7.61 -32.60
C LYS A 537 6.01 8.53 -32.82
N VAL A 538 6.26 9.85 -32.79
CA VAL A 538 5.28 10.90 -33.07
C VAL A 538 5.08 11.03 -34.58
#